data_AF-A0A524FP25-F1
#
_entry.id   AF-A0A524FP25-F1
#
_cell.length_a   1.000
_cell.length_b   1.000
_cell.length_c   1.000
_cell.angle_alpha   90.00
_cell.angle_beta   90.00
_cell.angle_gamma   90.00
#
_symmetry.space_group_name_H-M   'P 1'
#
loop_
_entity.id
_entity.type
_entity.pdbx_description
1 polymer ?
#
loop_
_entity_poly.entity_id
_entity_poly.type
_entity_poly.pdbx_seq_one_letter_code
_entity_poly.pdbx_strand_id
1 'polypeptide(L)'
;MEIEDQVIIENEDIEIQENSTILFGLAGVGLIGPIIANTIIEQVSDMEQLGFITSEDLPPIAVFYDGVLRHPFRLFYSQKHNIIVGICEVPFQSSSAYNGLSKALCKWALSEKVRAKEIVIFQGIPKKGEIDEFPVYYAAEYE
;
A
#
# COMPACT_ATOMS: atom_id res chain seq x y z
N MET A 1 -3.92 25.47 -4.51
CA MET A 1 -3.00 24.41 -4.96
C MET A 1 -3.85 23.16 -4.89
N GLU A 2 -4.31 22.67 -6.05
CA GLU A 2 -5.08 21.42 -6.10
C GLU A 2 -4.14 20.27 -5.72
N ILE A 3 -4.58 19.38 -4.84
CA ILE A 3 -3.78 18.24 -4.40
C ILE A 3 -4.07 17.13 -5.41
N GLU A 4 -3.10 16.80 -6.25
CA GLU A 4 -3.28 15.70 -7.20
C GLU A 4 -3.02 14.34 -6.51
N ASP A 5 -3.66 13.30 -7.06
CA ASP A 5 -3.34 11.92 -6.72
C ASP A 5 -1.97 11.57 -7.29
N GLN A 6 -0.97 11.43 -6.43
CA GLN A 6 0.40 11.17 -6.87
C GLN A 6 1.23 10.44 -5.81
N VAL A 7 2.20 9.66 -6.29
CA VAL A 7 3.23 9.05 -5.45
C VAL A 7 4.35 10.07 -5.26
N ILE A 8 4.66 10.38 -4.01
CA ILE A 8 5.78 11.24 -3.61
C ILE A 8 6.88 10.35 -3.05
N ILE A 9 8.06 10.41 -3.66
CA ILE A 9 9.27 9.75 -3.16
C ILE A 9 10.02 10.77 -2.30
N GLU A 10 10.20 10.46 -1.02
CA GLU A 10 10.90 11.34 -0.07
C GLU A 10 12.38 10.98 0.04
N ASN A 11 12.70 9.69 -0.09
CA ASN A 11 14.06 9.19 0.02
C ASN A 11 14.61 8.88 -1.38
N GLU A 12 15.33 9.84 -1.96
CA GLU A 12 15.95 9.70 -3.28
C GLU A 12 17.19 8.81 -3.27
N ASP A 13 17.76 8.51 -2.09
CA ASP A 13 18.92 7.62 -1.96
C ASP A 13 18.54 6.14 -2.14
N ILE A 14 17.25 5.81 -2.05
CA ILE A 14 16.74 4.46 -2.31
C ILE A 14 16.56 4.25 -3.82
N GLU A 15 17.39 3.38 -4.40
CA GLU A 15 17.23 2.92 -5.78
C GLU A 15 16.30 1.71 -5.85
N ILE A 16 15.13 1.90 -6.46
CA ILE A 16 14.16 0.83 -6.73
C ILE A 16 14.68 -0.01 -7.90
N GLN A 17 14.87 -1.30 -7.68
CA GLN A 17 15.22 -2.24 -8.75
C GLN A 17 14.00 -2.50 -9.64
N GLU A 18 14.22 -2.63 -10.95
CA GLU A 18 13.14 -3.00 -11.89
C GLU A 18 12.47 -4.33 -11.50
N ASN A 19 11.22 -4.52 -11.94
CA ASN A 19 10.44 -5.74 -11.70
C ASN A 19 10.16 -6.01 -10.22
N SER A 20 10.05 -4.96 -9.40
CA SER A 20 9.62 -5.07 -8.01
C SER A 20 8.18 -5.59 -7.89
N THR A 21 7.89 -6.36 -6.86
CA THR A 21 6.50 -6.73 -6.49
C THR A 21 5.94 -5.67 -5.55
N ILE A 22 4.77 -5.12 -5.87
CA ILE A 22 4.09 -4.12 -5.03
C ILE A 22 3.00 -4.80 -4.20
N LEU A 23 3.01 -4.60 -2.89
CA LEU A 23 2.04 -5.12 -1.94
C LEU A 23 1.22 -3.96 -1.36
N PHE A 24 -0.11 -4.00 -1.48
CA PHE A 24 -0.98 -3.00 -0.87
C PHE A 24 -1.82 -3.58 0.27
N GLY A 25 -1.65 -3.01 1.46
CA GLY A 25 -2.51 -3.20 2.62
C GLY A 25 -3.37 -1.97 2.88
N LEU A 26 -4.61 -1.99 2.37
CA LEU A 26 -5.54 -0.87 2.47
C LEU A 26 -6.65 -1.15 3.49
N ALA A 27 -7.04 -0.12 4.25
CA ALA A 27 -8.14 -0.21 5.21
C ALA A 27 -9.40 -0.82 4.58
N GLY A 28 -9.92 -1.88 5.20
CA GLY A 28 -11.02 -2.68 4.70
C GLY A 28 -11.58 -3.61 5.77
N VAL A 29 -12.24 -4.68 5.37
CA VAL A 29 -12.89 -5.62 6.29
C VAL A 29 -11.85 -6.23 7.25
N GLY A 30 -12.10 -6.08 8.55
CA GLY A 30 -11.26 -6.63 9.61
C GLY A 30 -9.86 -6.01 9.68
N LEU A 31 -9.58 -4.94 8.93
CA LEU A 31 -8.26 -4.31 8.82
C LEU A 31 -7.13 -5.28 8.44
N ILE A 32 -7.47 -6.39 7.76
CA ILE A 32 -6.52 -7.44 7.41
C ILE A 32 -5.38 -6.90 6.52
N GLY A 33 -5.71 -6.02 5.57
CA GLY A 33 -4.72 -5.38 4.70
C GLY A 33 -3.62 -4.64 5.48
N PRO A 34 -3.97 -3.61 6.28
CA PRO A 34 -3.00 -2.88 7.09
C PRO A 34 -2.26 -3.76 8.10
N ILE A 35 -2.93 -4.74 8.72
CA ILE A 35 -2.26 -5.69 9.64
C ILE A 35 -1.15 -6.47 8.92
N ILE A 36 -1.44 -7.03 7.74
CA ILE A 36 -0.45 -7.77 6.95
C ILE A 36 0.68 -6.84 6.50
N ALA A 37 0.35 -5.67 5.94
CA ALA A 37 1.36 -4.73 5.47
C ALA A 37 2.27 -4.26 6.60
N ASN A 38 1.71 -3.91 7.76
CA ASN A 38 2.51 -3.50 8.92
C ASN A 38 3.37 -4.64 9.44
N THR A 39 2.85 -5.87 9.48
CA THR A 39 3.62 -7.06 9.87
C THR A 39 4.82 -7.27 8.94
N ILE A 40 4.63 -7.13 7.62
CA ILE A 40 5.73 -7.24 6.65
C ILE A 40 6.76 -6.13 6.87
N ILE A 41 6.30 -4.88 7.05
CA ILE A 41 7.16 -3.72 7.28
C ILE A 41 8.02 -3.89 8.54
N GLU A 42 7.44 -4.42 9.61
CA GLU A 42 8.15 -4.62 10.89
C GLU A 42 9.10 -5.83 10.87
N GLN A 43 8.77 -6.89 10.12
CA GLN A 43 9.55 -8.14 10.13
C GLN A 43 10.67 -8.18 9.09
N VAL A 44 10.55 -7.43 7.99
CA VAL A 44 11.59 -7.35 6.96
C VAL A 44 12.64 -6.33 7.40
N SER A 45 13.85 -6.81 7.69
CA SER A 45 14.89 -6.04 8.38
C SER A 45 15.45 -4.85 7.60
N ASP A 46 15.38 -4.89 6.27
CA ASP A 46 15.88 -3.82 5.37
C ASP A 46 14.73 -2.98 4.81
N MET A 47 13.58 -2.98 5.48
CA MET A 47 12.45 -2.16 5.05
C MET A 47 12.69 -0.69 5.39
N GLU A 48 12.75 0.14 4.37
CA GLU A 48 12.95 1.58 4.49
C GLU A 48 11.76 2.36 3.94
N GLN A 49 11.41 3.49 4.56
CA GLN A 49 10.33 4.34 4.05
C GLN A 49 10.81 5.03 2.76
N LEU A 50 10.09 4.77 1.67
CA LEU A 50 10.34 5.34 0.36
C LEU A 50 9.64 6.70 0.18
N GLY A 51 8.44 6.83 0.73
CA GLY A 51 7.65 8.04 0.64
C GLY A 51 6.18 7.81 0.97
N PHE A 52 5.28 8.54 0.30
CA PHE A 52 3.85 8.53 0.58
C PHE A 52 3.02 8.84 -0.66
N ILE A 53 1.69 8.71 -0.54
CA ILE A 53 0.75 9.04 -1.62
C ILE A 53 -0.13 10.19 -1.20
N THR A 54 -0.17 11.27 -1.98
CA THR A 54 -1.14 12.35 -1.79
C THR A 54 -2.42 12.05 -2.55
N SER A 55 -3.54 12.49 -2.00
CA SER A 55 -4.85 12.45 -2.64
C SER A 55 -5.79 13.45 -1.98
N GLU A 56 -6.64 14.12 -2.75
CA GLU A 56 -7.72 14.98 -2.20
C GLU A 56 -8.77 14.17 -1.45
N ASP A 57 -8.91 12.89 -1.77
CA ASP A 57 -9.91 12.01 -1.19
C ASP A 57 -9.44 11.29 0.07
N LEU A 58 -8.14 11.39 0.42
CA LEU A 58 -7.65 10.94 1.70
C LEU A 58 -8.16 11.87 2.81
N PRO A 59 -8.69 11.34 3.92
CA PRO A 59 -9.00 12.17 5.06
C PRO A 59 -7.76 12.97 5.51
N PRO A 60 -7.88 14.28 5.80
CA PRO A 60 -6.76 15.15 6.14
C PRO A 60 -6.31 14.92 7.59
N ILE A 61 -5.84 13.70 7.86
CA ILE A 61 -5.41 13.25 9.18
C ILE A 61 -3.97 12.76 9.10
N ALA A 62 -3.31 12.75 10.24
CA ALA A 62 -2.00 12.13 10.41
C ALA A 62 -2.11 11.02 11.45
N VAL A 63 -1.29 9.99 11.27
CA VAL A 63 -1.23 8.85 12.19
C VAL A 63 -0.03 9.05 13.12
N PHE A 64 -0.18 8.69 14.40
CA PHE A 64 0.84 8.91 15.42
C PHE A 64 1.23 7.58 16.06
N TYR A 65 2.42 7.10 15.71
CA TYR A 65 2.99 5.85 16.23
C TYR A 65 4.36 6.10 16.82
N ASP A 66 4.63 5.54 18.00
CA ASP A 66 5.92 5.61 18.69
C ASP A 66 6.49 7.03 18.85
N GLY A 67 5.61 8.01 19.08
CA GLY A 67 6.02 9.41 19.23
C GLY A 67 6.26 10.13 17.90
N VAL A 68 6.03 9.49 16.76
CA VAL A 68 6.31 10.02 15.42
C VAL A 68 5.01 10.21 14.63
N LEU A 69 4.84 11.42 14.10
CA LEU A 69 3.76 11.76 13.18
C LEU A 69 4.07 11.20 11.79
N ARG A 70 3.08 10.58 11.15
CA ARG A 70 3.22 9.91 9.86
C ARG A 70 2.04 10.21 8.94
N HIS A 71 2.32 10.23 7.65
CA HIS A 71 1.28 10.28 6.62
C HIS A 71 0.42 8.99 6.69
N PRO A 72 -0.92 9.06 6.47
CA PRO A 72 -1.79 7.88 6.57
C PRO A 72 -1.56 6.85 5.46
N PHE A 73 -1.12 7.28 4.27
CA PHE A 73 -0.76 6.40 3.16
C PHE A 73 0.74 6.47 2.89
N ARG A 74 1.49 5.44 3.28
CA ARG A 74 2.96 5.36 3.19
C ARG A 74 3.40 4.27 2.23
N LEU A 75 4.59 4.44 1.67
CA LEU A 75 5.29 3.46 0.84
C LEU A 75 6.63 3.11 1.48
N PHE A 76 6.93 1.83 1.51
CA PHE A 76 8.17 1.26 1.99
C PHE A 76 8.81 0.39 0.91
N TYR A 77 10.12 0.23 0.95
CA TYR A 77 10.86 -0.61 0.03
C TYR A 77 11.90 -1.45 0.77
N SER A 78 12.02 -2.71 0.35
CA SER A 78 13.13 -3.60 0.73
C SER A 78 13.93 -3.93 -0.52
N GLN A 79 15.19 -3.50 -0.54
CA GLN A 79 16.10 -3.71 -1.66
C GLN A 79 16.51 -5.18 -1.80
N LYS A 80 16.68 -5.89 -0.67
CA LYS A 80 17.06 -7.30 -0.66
C LYS A 80 15.99 -8.21 -1.25
N HIS A 81 14.72 -7.88 -0.98
CA HIS A 81 13.58 -8.68 -1.42
C HIS A 81 12.93 -8.15 -2.71
N ASN A 82 13.32 -6.94 -3.14
CA ASN A 82 12.72 -6.20 -4.24
C ASN A 82 11.20 -6.09 -4.12
N ILE A 83 10.73 -5.75 -2.93
CA ILE A 83 9.30 -5.56 -2.63
C ILE A 83 9.02 -4.13 -2.20
N ILE A 84 7.93 -3.57 -2.71
CA ILE A 84 7.37 -2.30 -2.27
C ILE A 84 6.13 -2.61 -1.44
N VAL A 85 6.00 -2.02 -0.27
CA VAL A 85 4.80 -2.16 0.58
C VAL A 85 4.13 -0.81 0.75
N GLY A 86 2.92 -0.69 0.22
CA GLY A 86 2.01 0.42 0.46
C GLY A 86 1.03 0.09 1.58
N ILE A 87 0.96 0.96 2.59
CA ILE A 87 0.04 0.82 3.71
C ILE A 87 -0.82 2.08 3.84
N CYS A 88 -2.14 1.88 3.89
CA CYS A 88 -3.10 2.95 4.21
C CYS A 88 -4.06 2.47 5.31
N GLU A 89 -3.97 3.09 6.48
CA GLU A 89 -4.74 2.70 7.68
C GLU A 89 -6.11 3.37 7.75
N VAL A 90 -6.40 4.25 6.80
CA VAL A 90 -7.59 5.10 6.79
C VAL A 90 -8.44 4.78 5.57
N PRO A 91 -9.76 4.58 5.73
CA PRO A 91 -10.65 4.37 4.59
C PRO A 91 -10.87 5.68 3.81
N PHE A 92 -11.04 5.56 2.50
CA PHE A 92 -11.45 6.69 1.65
C PHE A 92 -12.93 7.03 1.86
N GLN A 93 -13.27 8.31 1.77
CA GLN A 93 -14.62 8.81 2.09
C GLN A 93 -15.67 8.48 1.02
N SER A 94 -15.25 8.32 -0.24
CA SER A 94 -16.13 8.04 -1.37
C SER A 94 -15.58 6.89 -2.21
N SER A 95 -16.46 6.10 -2.82
CA SER A 95 -16.06 5.08 -3.79
C SER A 95 -15.45 5.67 -5.06
N SER A 96 -15.78 6.91 -5.41
CA SER A 96 -15.20 7.62 -6.57
C SER A 96 -13.71 7.92 -6.39
N ALA A 97 -13.27 8.06 -5.13
CA ALA A 97 -11.88 8.36 -4.77
C ALA A 97 -10.88 7.33 -5.29
N TYR A 98 -11.30 6.07 -5.33
CA TYR A 98 -10.43 4.98 -5.76
C TYR A 98 -10.04 5.11 -7.23
N ASN A 99 -10.79 5.82 -8.07
CA ASN A 99 -10.48 5.93 -9.50
C ASN A 99 -9.22 6.75 -9.77
N GLY A 100 -9.10 7.91 -9.14
CA GLY A 100 -7.93 8.78 -9.31
C GLY A 100 -6.69 8.14 -8.70
N LEU A 101 -6.82 7.66 -7.46
CA LEU A 101 -5.79 6.91 -6.76
C LEU A 101 -5.29 5.69 -7.55
N SER A 102 -6.19 4.85 -8.05
CA SER A 102 -5.79 3.65 -8.82
C SER A 102 -5.03 4.03 -10.08
N LYS A 103 -5.42 5.12 -10.76
CA LYS A 103 -4.68 5.61 -11.93
C LYS A 103 -3.28 6.09 -11.54
N ALA A 104 -3.15 6.84 -10.45
CA ALA A 104 -1.87 7.34 -9.95
C ALA A 104 -0.92 6.19 -9.59
N LEU A 105 -1.43 5.20 -8.84
CA LEU A 105 -0.69 4.00 -8.45
C LEU A 105 -0.25 3.17 -9.66
N CYS A 106 -1.17 2.88 -10.59
CA CYS A 106 -0.83 2.12 -11.80
C CYS A 106 0.18 2.87 -12.69
N LYS A 107 0.02 4.19 -12.85
CA LYS A 107 0.98 5.02 -13.60
C LYS A 107 2.37 4.97 -12.98
N TRP A 108 2.46 5.03 -11.65
CA TRP A 108 3.73 4.93 -10.95
C TRP A 108 4.34 3.53 -11.06
N ALA A 109 3.54 2.48 -10.86
CA ALA A 109 3.97 1.09 -10.98
C ALA A 109 4.51 0.76 -12.38
N LEU A 110 3.89 1.29 -13.44
CA LEU A 110 4.29 1.11 -14.83
C LEU A 110 5.40 2.08 -15.29
N SER A 111 5.82 3.02 -14.44
CA SER A 111 6.84 4.00 -14.82
C SER A 111 8.19 3.32 -15.07
N GLU A 112 9.03 3.93 -15.90
CA GLU A 112 10.39 3.44 -16.21
C GLU A 112 11.27 3.22 -14.97
N LYS A 113 10.96 3.92 -13.88
CA LYS A 113 11.69 3.79 -12.61
C LYS A 113 11.34 2.51 -11.84
N VAL A 114 10.10 2.03 -11.95
CA VAL A 114 9.59 0.92 -11.12
C VAL A 114 9.44 -0.34 -11.96
N ARG A 115 8.80 -0.23 -13.14
CA ARG A 115 8.47 -1.36 -14.02
C ARG A 115 8.01 -2.57 -13.22
N ALA A 116 7.00 -2.36 -12.38
CA ALA A 116 6.55 -3.36 -11.41
C ALA A 116 6.21 -4.67 -12.11
N LYS A 117 6.66 -5.79 -11.55
CA LYS A 117 6.35 -7.12 -12.07
C LYS A 117 4.88 -7.44 -11.85
N GLU A 118 4.39 -7.16 -10.64
CA GLU A 118 3.03 -7.47 -10.23
C GLU A 118 2.60 -6.58 -9.06
N ILE A 119 1.28 -6.51 -8.85
CA ILE A 119 0.66 -5.84 -7.72
C ILE A 119 -0.23 -6.84 -6.98
N VAL A 120 -0.02 -7.01 -5.68
CA VAL A 120 -0.81 -7.87 -4.81
C VAL A 120 -1.56 -6.98 -3.81
N ILE A 121 -2.87 -7.18 -3.67
CA ILE A 121 -3.72 -6.41 -2.76
C ILE A 121 -4.30 -7.33 -1.70
N PHE A 122 -4.11 -7.01 -0.43
CA PHE A 122 -4.64 -7.78 0.69
C PHE A 122 -6.00 -7.22 1.16
N GLN A 123 -7.01 -8.07 1.20
CA GLN A 123 -8.36 -7.73 1.68
C GLN A 123 -8.97 -8.84 2.52
N GLY A 124 -9.81 -8.46 3.48
CA GLY A 124 -10.61 -9.39 4.26
C GLY A 124 -11.95 -9.70 3.57
N ILE A 125 -12.45 -10.92 3.73
CA ILE A 125 -13.79 -11.32 3.29
C ILE A 125 -14.64 -11.58 4.55
N PRO A 126 -15.77 -10.87 4.76
CA PRO A 126 -16.59 -11.07 5.94
C PRO A 126 -17.27 -12.44 5.88
N LYS A 127 -17.15 -13.23 6.95
CA LYS A 127 -17.82 -14.52 7.11
C LYS A 127 -18.75 -14.45 8.32
N LYS A 128 -19.96 -14.99 8.19
CA LYS A 128 -20.94 -15.09 9.28
C LYS A 128 -20.87 -16.46 9.93
N GLY A 129 -21.07 -16.51 11.26
CA GLY A 129 -21.09 -17.76 12.04
C GLY A 129 -19.75 -18.09 12.67
N GLU A 130 -19.67 -19.25 13.32
CA GLU A 130 -18.41 -19.77 13.87
C GLU A 130 -17.45 -20.12 12.73
N ILE A 131 -16.17 -19.82 12.96
CA ILE A 131 -15.10 -20.01 11.98
C ILE A 131 -14.10 -20.99 12.59
N ASP A 132 -14.13 -22.24 12.14
CA ASP A 132 -13.15 -23.26 12.55
C ASP A 132 -11.83 -23.14 11.77
N GLU A 133 -11.89 -22.61 10.54
CA GLU A 133 -10.74 -22.41 9.65
C GLU A 133 -10.79 -21.05 8.93
N PHE A 134 -9.61 -20.48 8.66
CA PHE A 134 -9.43 -19.22 7.93
C PHE A 134 -8.84 -19.47 6.54
N PRO A 135 -9.67 -19.86 5.53
CA PRO A 135 -9.19 -20.07 4.18
C PRO A 135 -8.73 -18.74 3.54
N VAL A 136 -7.68 -18.83 2.73
CA VAL A 136 -7.18 -17.72 1.91
C VAL A 136 -7.64 -17.95 0.47
N TYR A 137 -8.25 -16.94 -0.13
CA TYR A 137 -8.68 -16.94 -1.53
C TYR A 137 -7.86 -15.93 -2.32
N TYR A 138 -7.71 -16.18 -3.62
CA TYR A 138 -7.10 -15.23 -4.55
C TYR A 138 -7.89 -15.16 -5.86
N ALA A 139 -7.77 -14.04 -6.55
CA ALA A 139 -8.32 -13.84 -7.89
C ALA A 139 -7.22 -13.20 -8.75
N ALA A 140 -6.84 -13.89 -9.83
CA ALA A 140 -5.85 -13.46 -10.81
C ALA A 140 -6.23 -14.02 -12.19
N GLU A 141 -5.71 -13.41 -13.26
CA GLU A 141 -5.82 -14.00 -14.60
C GLU A 141 -4.98 -15.29 -14.71
N TYR A 142 -5.30 -16.12 -15.70
CA TYR A 142 -4.49 -17.31 -16.00
C TYR A 142 -3.15 -16.88 -16.60
N GLU A 143 -2.05 -17.45 -16.13
CA GLU A 143 -0.70 -17.30 -16.71
C GLU A 143 -0.52 -18.09 -18.02
#